data_AF-A0A7Y2JFA7-F1
#
_entry.id   AF-A0A7Y2JFA7-F1
#
_cell.length_a   1.000
_cell.length_b   1.000
_cell.length_c   1.000
_cell.angle_alpha   90.00
_cell.angle_beta   90.00
_cell.angle_gamma   90.00
#
_symmetry.space_group_name_H-M   'P 1'
#
loop_
_entity.id
_entity.type
_entity.pdbx_description
1 polymer ?
#
loop_
_entity_poly.entity_id
_entity_poly.type
_entity_poly.pdbx_seq_one_letter_code
_entity_poly.pdbx_strand_id
1 'polypeptide(L)'
;KPIDMTWEWKYIMNGMAVQDETLKADGKHSGSIRQFIADSSRWYVHYYASGSPSSTLPTWEGNKKENNNIVLYRDQKAPNSMDGFYRLTFYDINDNGYKWIGEWVDKSEQVVYPTWKIDCKKQTSTNNNLDTIKANISAFSRAYMDGNIDALLDMYTEDGKIFPNNKNILSGRAELKTYWSLPDGVKILHHKVTPQDIIIENDIAYDYGYYEGKTLTKDKREVSWQGKYVIIWKKIDNEWKIFLDIWNNVSSE
;
A
#
# COMPACT_ATOMS: atom_id res chain seq x y z
N LYS A 1 8.99 -0.21 -30.45
CA LYS A 1 9.95 -0.41 -29.34
C LYS A 1 9.15 -0.45 -28.04
N PRO A 2 9.53 -1.27 -27.04
CA PRO A 2 8.95 -1.18 -25.70
C PRO A 2 9.10 0.24 -25.16
N ILE A 3 8.10 0.71 -24.41
CA ILE A 3 8.10 2.02 -23.77
C ILE A 3 8.02 1.74 -22.27
N ASP A 4 8.98 2.27 -21.51
CA ASP A 4 8.96 2.17 -20.07
C ASP A 4 7.77 2.95 -19.52
N MET A 5 7.07 2.35 -18.56
CA MET A 5 5.91 2.96 -17.93
C MET A 5 5.76 2.49 -16.49
N THR A 6 5.27 3.39 -15.64
CA THR A 6 4.74 3.01 -14.33
C THR A 6 3.27 2.64 -14.51
N TRP A 7 2.84 1.54 -13.87
CA TRP A 7 1.44 1.16 -13.80
C TRP A 7 0.98 1.34 -12.36
N GLU A 8 0.03 2.25 -12.16
CA GLU A 8 -0.55 2.53 -10.85
C GLU A 8 -1.95 1.96 -10.78
N TRP A 9 -2.33 1.48 -9.60
CA TRP A 9 -3.59 0.81 -9.37
C TRP A 9 -4.14 1.19 -8.00
N LYS A 10 -5.47 1.30 -7.88
CA LYS A 10 -6.16 1.53 -6.61
C LYS A 10 -7.57 0.96 -6.60
N TYR A 11 -8.02 0.57 -5.41
CA TYR A 11 -9.45 0.39 -5.15
C TYR A 11 -10.16 1.75 -5.15
N ILE A 12 -11.35 1.78 -5.73
CA ILE A 12 -12.28 2.91 -5.71
C ILE A 12 -13.66 2.43 -5.27
N MET A 13 -14.60 3.34 -5.04
CA MET A 13 -15.98 3.00 -4.64
C MET A 13 -16.03 2.08 -3.41
N ASN A 14 -15.21 2.37 -2.39
CA ASN A 14 -15.11 1.56 -1.18
C ASN A 14 -14.77 0.08 -1.43
N GLY A 15 -13.86 -0.19 -2.37
CA GLY A 15 -13.42 -1.55 -2.71
C GLY A 15 -14.26 -2.26 -3.76
N MET A 16 -15.34 -1.65 -4.24
CA MET A 16 -16.28 -2.26 -5.20
C MET A 16 -15.87 -2.10 -6.67
N ALA A 17 -14.83 -1.30 -6.94
CA ALA A 17 -14.28 -1.13 -8.27
C ALA A 17 -12.78 -0.81 -8.19
N VAL A 18 -12.14 -0.85 -9.35
CA VAL A 18 -10.70 -0.67 -9.51
C VAL A 18 -10.45 0.42 -10.52
N GLN A 19 -9.50 1.31 -10.24
CA GLN A 19 -8.92 2.22 -11.22
C GLN A 19 -7.45 1.86 -11.43
N ASP A 20 -7.03 1.81 -12.69
CA ASP A 20 -5.62 1.68 -13.05
C ASP A 20 -5.20 2.69 -14.12
N GLU A 21 -3.93 3.11 -14.08
CA GLU A 21 -3.37 4.05 -15.04
C GLU A 21 -1.91 3.77 -15.40
N THR A 22 -1.50 4.26 -16.57
CA THR A 22 -0.16 4.09 -17.14
C THR A 22 0.50 5.46 -17.32
N LEU A 23 1.64 5.64 -16.67
CA LEU A 23 2.50 6.80 -16.81
C LEU A 23 3.67 6.44 -17.73
N LYS A 24 3.50 6.64 -19.04
CA LYS A 24 4.48 6.25 -20.06
C LYS A 24 5.52 7.35 -20.27
N ALA A 25 6.77 6.94 -20.49
CA ALA A 25 7.89 7.86 -20.72
C ALA A 25 7.74 8.74 -21.98
N ASP A 26 6.85 8.38 -22.91
CA ASP A 26 6.55 9.16 -24.11
C ASP A 26 5.47 10.26 -23.90
N GLY A 27 4.99 10.43 -22.67
CA GLY A 27 3.96 11.42 -22.31
C GLY A 27 2.52 11.03 -22.69
N LYS A 28 2.31 9.82 -23.23
CA LYS A 28 0.96 9.30 -23.53
C LYS A 28 0.47 8.45 -22.37
N HIS A 29 -0.61 8.89 -21.74
CA HIS A 29 -1.18 8.21 -20.59
C HIS A 29 -2.47 7.50 -20.96
N SER A 30 -2.72 6.39 -20.30
CA SER A 30 -3.97 5.65 -20.47
C SER A 30 -4.37 4.98 -19.16
N GLY A 31 -5.65 4.74 -18.97
CA GLY A 31 -6.14 4.12 -17.75
C GLY A 31 -7.49 3.46 -17.96
N SER A 32 -7.93 2.70 -16.96
CA SER A 32 -9.23 2.05 -16.98
C SER A 32 -9.92 2.11 -15.64
N ILE A 33 -11.26 2.07 -15.67
CA ILE A 33 -12.09 1.74 -14.52
C ILE A 33 -12.69 0.36 -14.76
N ARG A 34 -12.61 -0.50 -13.75
CA ARG A 34 -13.06 -1.88 -13.81
C ARG A 34 -14.04 -2.15 -12.67
N GLN A 35 -15.19 -2.71 -13.02
CA GLN A 35 -16.21 -3.08 -12.05
C GLN A 35 -16.68 -4.51 -12.31
N PHE A 36 -16.83 -5.28 -11.24
CA PHE A 36 -17.39 -6.62 -11.31
C PHE A 36 -18.84 -6.59 -10.86
N ILE A 37 -19.73 -7.19 -11.65
CA ILE A 37 -21.15 -7.36 -11.31
C ILE A 37 -21.37 -8.82 -10.92
N ALA A 38 -21.54 -9.06 -9.62
CA ALA A 38 -21.64 -10.40 -9.04
C ALA A 38 -22.79 -11.24 -9.62
N ASP A 39 -23.98 -10.65 -9.76
CA ASP A 39 -25.20 -11.34 -10.25
C ASP A 39 -25.00 -11.96 -11.64
N SER A 40 -24.19 -11.31 -12.48
CA SER A 40 -23.88 -11.78 -13.83
C SER A 40 -22.50 -12.45 -13.93
N SER A 41 -21.70 -12.37 -12.86
CA SER A 41 -20.29 -12.75 -12.84
C SER A 41 -19.45 -12.09 -13.95
N ARG A 42 -19.82 -10.85 -14.33
CA ARG A 42 -19.21 -10.11 -15.44
C ARG A 42 -18.33 -8.98 -14.95
N TRP A 43 -17.19 -8.83 -15.61
CA TRP A 43 -16.37 -7.63 -15.54
C TRP A 43 -16.78 -6.65 -16.62
N TYR A 44 -16.85 -5.38 -16.26
CA TYR A 44 -16.97 -4.24 -17.16
C TYR A 44 -15.71 -3.40 -17.06
N VAL A 45 -15.10 -3.10 -18.20
CA VAL A 45 -13.86 -2.32 -18.29
C VAL A 45 -14.08 -1.14 -19.21
N HIS A 46 -13.89 0.07 -18.68
CA HIS A 46 -13.97 1.33 -19.41
C HIS A 46 -12.58 1.94 -19.56
N TYR A 47 -12.15 2.20 -20.79
CA TYR A 47 -10.79 2.67 -21.10
C TYR A 47 -10.74 4.17 -21.43
N TYR A 48 -9.63 4.80 -21.05
CA TYR A 48 -9.28 6.20 -21.30
C TYR A 48 -7.86 6.31 -21.86
N ALA A 49 -7.64 7.28 -22.74
CA ALA A 49 -6.32 7.65 -23.24
C ALA A 49 -6.19 9.17 -23.42
N SER A 50 -5.08 9.74 -22.95
CA SER A 50 -4.81 11.17 -23.06
C SER A 50 -4.64 11.63 -24.51
N GLY A 51 -4.08 10.76 -25.37
CA GLY A 51 -3.85 11.06 -26.78
C GLY A 51 -5.07 10.90 -27.70
N SER A 52 -6.17 10.33 -27.19
CA SER A 52 -7.38 10.06 -27.96
C SER A 52 -8.61 10.05 -27.04
N PRO A 53 -8.99 11.21 -26.48
CA PRO A 53 -10.18 11.31 -25.64
C PRO A 53 -11.42 10.95 -26.45
N SER A 54 -12.36 10.24 -25.82
CA SER A 54 -13.62 9.81 -26.44
C SER A 54 -14.81 10.32 -25.64
N SER A 55 -15.85 10.76 -26.32
CA SER A 55 -17.14 11.09 -25.70
C SER A 55 -17.94 9.85 -25.28
N THR A 56 -17.56 8.67 -25.78
CA THR A 56 -18.16 7.39 -25.43
C THR A 56 -17.07 6.41 -25.06
N LEU A 57 -17.12 5.91 -23.84
CA LEU A 57 -16.10 5.00 -23.35
C LEU A 57 -16.26 3.64 -24.02
N PRO A 58 -15.19 3.07 -24.61
CA PRO A 58 -15.24 1.71 -25.04
C PRO A 58 -15.40 0.81 -23.81
N THR A 59 -16.37 -0.10 -23.89
CA THR A 59 -16.71 -1.03 -22.82
C THR A 59 -16.36 -2.44 -23.26
N TRP A 60 -15.50 -3.11 -22.51
CA TRP A 60 -15.30 -4.55 -22.63
C TRP A 60 -16.08 -5.27 -21.56
N GLU A 61 -16.67 -6.40 -21.94
CA GLU A 61 -17.43 -7.24 -21.03
C GLU A 61 -17.09 -8.71 -21.19
N GLY A 62 -17.08 -9.44 -20.08
CA GLY A 62 -16.78 -10.87 -20.10
C GLY A 62 -16.46 -11.43 -18.72
N ASN A 63 -15.98 -12.67 -18.70
CA ASN A 63 -15.93 -13.49 -17.50
C ASN A 63 -14.58 -14.18 -17.35
N LYS A 64 -14.30 -14.65 -16.13
CA LYS A 64 -13.24 -15.62 -15.88
C LYS A 64 -13.65 -16.99 -16.45
N LYS A 65 -12.72 -17.65 -17.13
CA LYS A 65 -12.86 -18.97 -17.75
C LYS A 65 -12.31 -20.05 -16.82
N GLU A 66 -12.65 -21.30 -17.09
CA GLU A 66 -12.23 -22.47 -16.30
C GLU A 66 -10.70 -22.59 -16.21
N ASN A 67 -9.98 -22.17 -17.25
CA ASN A 67 -8.52 -22.15 -17.30
C ASN A 67 -7.88 -20.96 -16.56
N ASN A 68 -8.63 -20.29 -15.68
CA ASN A 68 -8.20 -19.12 -14.90
C ASN A 68 -7.99 -17.82 -15.71
N ASN A 69 -8.14 -17.84 -17.05
CA ASN A 69 -8.05 -16.63 -17.86
C ASN A 69 -9.29 -15.74 -17.69
N ILE A 70 -9.12 -14.43 -17.80
CA ILE A 70 -10.25 -13.50 -17.93
C ILE A 70 -10.32 -13.07 -19.39
N VAL A 71 -11.45 -13.29 -20.06
CA VAL A 71 -11.63 -12.96 -21.48
C VAL A 71 -12.80 -12.01 -21.63
N LEU A 72 -12.52 -10.83 -22.18
CA LEU A 72 -13.48 -9.73 -22.34
C LEU A 72 -13.58 -9.34 -23.81
N TYR A 73 -14.79 -9.01 -24.26
CA TYR A 73 -15.08 -8.67 -25.65
C TYR A 73 -15.71 -7.28 -25.74
N ARG A 74 -15.45 -6.63 -26.86
CA ARG A 74 -16.15 -5.43 -27.33
C ARG A 74 -16.34 -5.57 -28.83
N ASP A 75 -17.53 -5.26 -29.35
CA ASP A 75 -17.74 -5.25 -30.80
C ASP A 75 -16.80 -4.27 -31.49
N GLN A 76 -16.12 -4.74 -32.54
CA GLN A 76 -15.26 -3.90 -33.37
C GLN A 76 -15.15 -4.47 -34.78
N LYS A 77 -15.43 -3.65 -35.78
CA LYS A 77 -15.14 -4.00 -37.18
C LYS A 77 -13.65 -3.84 -37.47
N ALA A 78 -13.10 -4.74 -38.28
CA ALA A 78 -11.76 -4.59 -38.84
C ALA A 78 -11.72 -3.44 -39.87
N PRO A 79 -10.54 -2.93 -40.25
CA PRO A 79 -10.41 -1.86 -41.26
C PRO A 79 -11.05 -2.18 -42.61
N ASN A 80 -11.16 -3.47 -42.96
CA ASN A 80 -11.86 -3.95 -44.16
C ASN A 80 -13.38 -4.12 -43.97
N SER A 81 -13.96 -3.56 -42.90
CA SER A 81 -15.38 -3.66 -42.52
C SER A 81 -15.88 -5.06 -42.12
N MET A 82 -14.99 -6.04 -41.98
CA MET A 82 -15.36 -7.36 -41.44
C MET A 82 -15.80 -7.23 -39.98
N ASP A 83 -16.91 -7.87 -39.63
CA ASP A 83 -17.41 -7.90 -38.25
C ASP A 83 -16.54 -8.79 -37.38
N GLY A 84 -16.30 -8.34 -36.14
CA GLY A 84 -15.50 -9.06 -35.17
C GLY A 84 -15.59 -8.46 -33.79
N PHE A 85 -14.60 -8.77 -32.97
CA PHE A 85 -14.46 -8.28 -31.62
C PHE A 85 -13.05 -7.76 -31.38
N TYR A 86 -12.92 -6.75 -30.54
CA TYR A 86 -11.68 -6.47 -29.85
C TYR A 86 -11.69 -7.22 -28.52
N ARG A 87 -10.86 -8.25 -28.41
CA ARG A 87 -10.74 -9.14 -27.27
C ARG A 87 -9.58 -8.72 -26.37
N LEU A 88 -9.84 -8.67 -25.07
CA LEU A 88 -8.81 -8.58 -24.03
C LEU A 88 -8.73 -9.93 -23.31
N THR A 89 -7.54 -10.52 -23.24
CA THR A 89 -7.31 -11.76 -22.51
C THR A 89 -6.25 -11.55 -21.44
N PHE A 90 -6.61 -11.77 -20.17
CA PHE A 90 -5.66 -11.85 -19.06
C PHE A 90 -5.34 -13.31 -18.78
N TYR A 91 -4.07 -13.63 -18.64
CA TYR A 91 -3.56 -15.00 -18.51
C TYR A 91 -2.29 -15.01 -17.64
N ASP A 92 -1.82 -16.21 -17.27
CA ASP A 92 -0.69 -16.41 -16.35
C ASP A 92 -0.88 -15.68 -15.00
N ILE A 93 -2.12 -15.54 -14.53
CA ILE A 93 -2.46 -14.77 -13.32
C ILE A 93 -1.99 -15.51 -12.08
N ASN A 94 -1.10 -14.89 -11.31
CA ASN A 94 -0.57 -15.39 -10.03
C ASN A 94 -0.16 -14.23 -9.10
N ASP A 95 0.32 -14.55 -7.90
CA ASP A 95 0.68 -13.55 -6.87
C ASP A 95 1.85 -12.62 -7.27
N ASN A 96 2.68 -13.04 -8.23
CA ASN A 96 3.81 -12.27 -8.74
C ASN A 96 3.45 -11.44 -9.98
N GLY A 97 2.23 -11.54 -10.50
CA GLY A 97 1.82 -10.78 -11.68
C GLY A 97 0.86 -11.51 -12.62
N TYR A 98 0.71 -10.95 -13.82
CA TYR A 98 -0.14 -11.50 -14.87
C TYR A 98 0.31 -10.96 -16.23
N LYS A 99 -0.15 -11.59 -17.30
CA LYS A 99 0.01 -11.09 -18.66
C LYS A 99 -1.34 -10.76 -19.25
N TRP A 100 -1.36 -9.83 -20.20
CA TRP A 100 -2.57 -9.58 -20.98
C TRP A 100 -2.26 -9.11 -22.38
N ILE A 101 -3.20 -9.40 -23.27
CA ILE A 101 -3.09 -9.20 -24.70
C ILE A 101 -4.38 -8.58 -25.23
N GLY A 102 -4.22 -7.57 -26.08
CA GLY A 102 -5.31 -6.96 -26.83
C GLY A 102 -5.25 -7.38 -28.29
N GLU A 103 -6.34 -7.93 -28.79
CA GLU A 103 -6.39 -8.58 -30.10
C GLU A 103 -7.70 -8.24 -30.81
N TRP A 104 -7.66 -8.11 -32.13
CA TRP A 104 -8.89 -8.25 -32.91
C TRP A 104 -9.10 -9.73 -33.24
N VAL A 105 -10.34 -10.20 -33.13
CA VAL A 105 -10.75 -11.55 -33.53
C VAL A 105 -12.00 -11.49 -34.39
N ASP A 106 -12.13 -12.39 -35.35
CA ASP A 106 -13.38 -12.54 -36.10
C ASP A 106 -14.48 -13.15 -35.21
N LYS A 107 -15.73 -13.15 -35.68
CA LYS A 107 -16.86 -13.69 -34.90
C LYS A 107 -16.74 -15.18 -34.56
N SER A 108 -15.94 -15.95 -35.31
CA SER A 108 -15.67 -17.36 -35.00
C SER A 108 -14.44 -17.58 -34.11
N GLU A 109 -13.69 -16.52 -33.80
CA GLU A 109 -12.41 -16.53 -33.08
C GLU A 109 -11.31 -17.39 -33.72
N GLN A 110 -11.45 -17.76 -35.00
CA GLN A 110 -10.45 -18.52 -35.76
C GLN A 110 -9.35 -17.62 -36.33
N VAL A 111 -9.70 -16.38 -36.66
CA VAL A 111 -8.79 -15.37 -37.17
C VAL A 111 -8.46 -14.41 -36.03
N VAL A 112 -7.20 -14.40 -35.61
CA VAL A 112 -6.71 -13.60 -34.48
C VAL A 112 -5.59 -12.68 -34.95
N TYR A 113 -5.74 -11.38 -34.67
CA TYR A 113 -4.75 -10.35 -34.94
C TYR A 113 -4.36 -9.62 -33.65
N PRO A 114 -3.23 -10.01 -33.02
CA PRO A 114 -2.73 -9.33 -31.83
C PRO A 114 -2.28 -7.90 -32.14
N THR A 115 -2.67 -6.95 -31.28
CA THR A 115 -2.31 -5.54 -31.43
C THR A 115 -1.26 -5.08 -30.43
N TRP A 116 -1.30 -5.60 -29.20
CA TRP A 116 -0.29 -5.35 -28.17
C TRP A 116 -0.31 -6.45 -27.12
N LYS A 117 0.81 -6.57 -26.40
CA LYS A 117 1.01 -7.49 -25.27
C LYS A 117 1.64 -6.72 -24.12
N ILE A 118 1.25 -7.05 -22.90
CA ILE A 118 1.84 -6.50 -21.68
C ILE A 118 2.14 -7.65 -20.72
N ASP A 119 3.31 -7.58 -20.10
CA ASP A 119 3.77 -8.47 -19.03
C ASP A 119 3.83 -7.66 -17.74
N CYS A 120 2.82 -7.82 -16.88
CA CYS A 120 2.74 -7.15 -15.59
C CYS A 120 3.45 -8.01 -14.55
N LYS A 121 4.61 -7.56 -14.10
CA LYS A 121 5.31 -8.16 -12.95
C LYS A 121 5.05 -7.30 -11.74
N LYS A 122 4.52 -7.91 -10.68
CA LYS A 122 4.46 -7.26 -9.38
C LYS A 122 5.89 -6.92 -9.00
N GLN A 123 6.18 -5.63 -8.86
CA GLN A 123 7.39 -5.23 -8.18
C GLN A 123 7.22 -5.68 -6.73
N THR A 124 7.84 -6.80 -6.37
CA THR A 124 8.31 -6.97 -5.01
C THR A 124 9.28 -5.84 -4.80
N SER A 125 8.86 -4.79 -4.11
CA SER A 125 9.78 -3.77 -3.66
C SER A 125 10.90 -4.46 -2.90
N THR A 126 12.07 -4.59 -3.53
CA THR A 126 13.36 -4.83 -2.89
C THR A 126 13.83 -3.61 -2.09
N ASN A 127 12.92 -2.69 -1.76
CA ASN A 127 12.98 -1.91 -0.55
C ASN A 127 12.23 -2.73 0.50
N ASN A 128 12.97 -3.38 1.39
CA ASN A 128 12.37 -4.13 2.47
C ASN A 128 11.77 -3.13 3.48
N ASN A 129 10.62 -2.53 3.13
CA ASN A 129 9.88 -1.56 3.93
C ASN A 129 9.60 -2.18 5.31
N LEU A 130 9.33 -3.48 5.36
CA LEU A 130 9.18 -4.24 6.59
C LEU A 130 10.48 -4.23 7.43
N ASP A 131 11.63 -4.54 6.84
CA ASP A 131 12.91 -4.43 7.56
C ASP A 131 13.24 -2.98 7.94
N THR A 132 12.86 -2.00 7.13
CA THR A 132 13.06 -0.58 7.42
C THR A 132 12.24 -0.17 8.64
N ILE A 133 10.96 -0.56 8.68
CA ILE A 133 10.09 -0.33 9.84
C ILE A 133 10.67 -1.06 11.08
N LYS A 134 11.08 -2.33 10.96
CA LYS A 134 11.74 -3.07 12.05
C LYS A 134 13.03 -2.41 12.54
N ALA A 135 13.82 -1.85 11.63
CA ALA A 135 15.02 -1.10 11.96
C ALA A 135 14.67 0.20 12.70
N ASN A 136 13.63 0.91 12.27
CA ASN A 136 13.13 2.12 12.93
C ASN A 136 12.57 1.82 14.32
N ILE A 137 11.85 0.72 14.51
CA ILE A 137 11.39 0.25 15.83
C ILE A 137 12.57 0.01 16.78
N SER A 138 13.62 -0.63 16.27
CA SER A 138 14.86 -0.88 17.02
C SER A 138 15.60 0.43 17.31
N ALA A 139 15.59 1.38 16.38
CA ALA A 139 16.18 2.70 16.55
C ALA A 139 15.43 3.53 17.59
N PHE A 140 14.10 3.49 17.59
CA PHE A 140 13.25 4.14 18.58
C PHE A 140 13.60 3.68 19.99
N SER A 141 13.69 2.37 20.18
CA SER A 141 14.05 1.80 21.49
C SER A 141 15.45 2.24 21.95
N ARG A 142 16.42 2.30 21.04
CA ARG A 142 17.77 2.83 21.35
C ARG A 142 17.72 4.30 21.73
N ALA A 143 17.08 5.14 20.91
CA ALA A 143 16.97 6.57 21.17
C ALA A 143 16.28 6.85 22.53
N TYR A 144 15.27 6.06 22.89
CA TYR A 144 14.61 6.17 24.18
C TYR A 144 15.49 5.76 25.37
N MET A 145 16.23 4.65 25.25
CA MET A 145 17.20 4.21 26.26
C MET A 145 18.35 5.21 26.43
N ASP A 146 18.81 5.81 25.33
CA ASP A 146 19.89 6.80 25.32
C ASP A 146 19.44 8.18 25.82
N GLY A 147 18.13 8.39 26.04
CA GLY A 147 17.56 9.70 26.36
C GLY A 147 17.73 10.73 25.23
N ASN A 148 17.93 10.26 23.99
CA ASN A 148 18.13 11.12 22.82
C ASN A 148 16.77 11.58 22.27
N ILE A 149 16.26 12.68 22.85
CA ILE A 149 14.94 13.22 22.53
C ILE A 149 14.85 13.70 21.09
N ASP A 150 15.90 14.33 20.54
CA ASP A 150 15.84 14.82 19.17
C ASP A 150 15.76 13.65 18.16
N ALA A 151 16.53 12.58 18.38
CA ALA A 151 16.44 11.37 17.56
C ALA A 151 15.08 10.67 17.67
N LEU A 152 14.45 10.67 18.86
CA LEU A 152 13.08 10.16 19.03
C LEU A 152 12.07 10.98 18.22
N LEU A 153 12.15 12.31 18.32
CA LEU A 153 11.21 13.21 17.64
C LEU A 153 11.37 13.17 16.12
N ASP A 154 12.57 12.94 15.60
CA ASP A 154 12.82 12.82 14.16
C ASP A 154 12.18 11.58 13.51
N MET A 155 11.83 10.58 14.33
CA MET A 155 11.10 9.39 13.89
C MET A 155 9.60 9.63 13.71
N TYR A 156 9.04 10.72 14.25
CA TYR A 156 7.65 11.09 14.05
C TYR A 156 7.48 11.96 12.80
N THR A 157 6.28 11.93 12.20
CA THR A 157 5.88 12.98 11.25
C THR A 157 5.77 14.32 11.99
N GLU A 158 5.87 15.44 11.27
CA GLU A 158 5.77 16.78 11.86
C GLU A 158 4.46 16.98 12.64
N ASP A 159 3.37 16.37 12.15
CA ASP A 159 2.03 16.37 12.73
C ASP A 159 1.70 15.09 13.52
N GLY A 160 2.71 14.31 13.89
CA GLY A 160 2.58 13.03 14.57
C GLY A 160 1.88 13.15 15.93
N LYS A 161 1.19 12.09 16.35
CA LYS A 161 0.38 12.09 17.58
C LYS A 161 0.67 10.87 18.44
N ILE A 162 0.68 11.11 19.74
CA ILE A 162 0.75 10.05 20.74
C ILE A 162 -0.53 10.05 21.60
N PHE A 163 -0.88 8.86 22.08
CA PHE A 163 -2.11 8.62 22.84
C PHE A 163 -1.78 7.94 24.17
N PRO A 164 -1.09 8.64 25.10
CA PRO A 164 -0.66 8.03 26.35
C PRO A 164 -1.85 7.68 27.24
N ASN A 165 -1.67 6.64 28.07
CA ASN A 165 -2.65 6.30 29.10
C ASN A 165 -3.02 7.52 29.98
N ASN A 166 -4.32 7.69 30.22
CA ASN A 166 -4.89 8.71 31.11
C ASN A 166 -4.53 10.17 30.73
N LYS A 167 -4.27 10.44 29.44
CA LYS A 167 -4.04 11.79 28.91
C LYS A 167 -4.90 12.02 27.65
N ASN A 168 -5.10 13.29 27.31
CA ASN A 168 -5.58 13.68 25.99
C ASN A 168 -4.54 13.32 24.92
N ILE A 169 -4.99 13.26 23.67
CA ILE A 169 -4.10 13.11 22.52
C ILE A 169 -3.12 14.30 22.49
N LEU A 170 -1.83 13.98 22.36
CA LEU A 170 -0.77 14.97 22.20
C LEU A 170 -0.32 14.98 20.73
N SER A 171 -0.09 16.15 20.17
CA SER A 171 0.14 16.36 18.74
C SER A 171 1.32 17.28 18.47
N GLY A 172 2.13 16.88 17.49
CA GLY A 172 3.23 17.67 16.96
C GLY A 172 4.46 17.70 17.87
N ARG A 173 5.57 18.16 17.30
CA ARG A 173 6.90 18.03 17.90
C ARG A 173 7.02 18.63 19.31
N ALA A 174 6.37 19.75 19.60
CA ALA A 174 6.46 20.42 20.89
C ALA A 174 5.84 19.62 22.05
N GLU A 175 4.63 19.08 21.86
CA GLU A 175 3.96 18.28 22.88
C GLU A 175 4.64 16.92 23.05
N LEU A 176 5.06 16.29 21.95
CA LEU A 176 5.83 15.05 21.98
C LEU A 176 7.18 15.25 22.69
N LYS A 177 7.88 16.36 22.44
CA LYS A 177 9.13 16.68 23.15
C LYS A 177 8.91 16.73 24.65
N THR A 178 7.83 17.38 25.08
CA THR A 178 7.46 17.51 26.50
C THR A 178 7.15 16.14 27.10
N TYR A 179 6.47 15.26 26.36
CA TYR A 179 6.12 13.91 26.82
C TYR A 179 7.34 12.98 26.93
N TRP A 180 8.18 12.94 25.90
CA TRP A 180 9.31 12.02 25.82
C TRP A 180 10.51 12.44 26.68
N SER A 181 10.59 13.72 27.09
CA SER A 181 11.66 14.21 27.95
C SER A 181 11.63 13.55 29.32
N LEU A 182 12.72 12.86 29.67
CA LEU A 182 12.86 12.20 30.97
C LEU A 182 13.17 13.24 32.07
N PRO A 183 12.53 13.14 33.24
CA PRO A 183 12.90 13.99 34.38
C PRO A 183 14.33 13.73 34.87
N ASP A 184 14.95 14.75 35.47
CA ASP A 184 16.28 14.61 36.06
C ASP A 184 16.37 13.46 37.06
N GLY A 185 17.39 12.62 36.88
CA GLY A 185 17.63 11.44 37.71
C GLY A 185 16.78 10.21 37.32
N VAL A 186 15.95 10.30 36.29
CA VAL A 186 15.24 9.15 35.70
C VAL A 186 16.01 8.64 34.48
N LYS A 187 16.11 7.33 34.32
CA LYS A 187 16.71 6.69 33.13
C LYS A 187 15.88 5.52 32.65
N ILE A 188 15.79 5.33 31.34
CA ILE A 188 15.25 4.11 30.74
C ILE A 188 16.39 3.12 30.60
N LEU A 189 16.38 2.07 31.41
CA LEU A 189 17.41 1.01 31.41
C LEU A 189 17.18 -0.01 30.30
N HIS A 190 15.91 -0.22 29.94
CA HIS A 190 15.52 -1.15 28.91
C HIS A 190 14.25 -0.66 28.23
N HIS A 191 14.20 -0.80 26.92
CA HIS A 191 13.00 -0.70 26.12
C HIS A 191 13.09 -1.66 24.95
N LYS A 192 12.01 -2.40 24.70
CA LYS A 192 11.89 -3.28 23.55
C LYS A 192 10.46 -3.30 23.07
N VAL A 193 10.32 -3.21 21.76
CA VAL A 193 9.06 -3.34 21.04
C VAL A 193 9.12 -4.62 20.22
N THR A 194 8.11 -5.47 20.36
CA THR A 194 7.99 -6.77 19.69
C THR A 194 6.74 -6.73 18.81
N PRO A 195 6.88 -6.48 17.50
CA PRO A 195 5.76 -6.54 16.56
C PRO A 195 5.16 -7.93 16.52
N GLN A 196 3.83 -8.00 16.60
CA GLN A 196 3.07 -9.20 16.31
C GLN A 196 2.77 -9.29 14.81
N ASP A 197 2.40 -8.16 14.20
CA ASP A 197 2.18 -8.06 12.76
C ASP A 197 2.43 -6.64 12.26
N ILE A 198 2.85 -6.53 10.99
CA ILE A 198 3.07 -5.26 10.30
C ILE A 198 2.46 -5.38 8.91
N ILE A 199 1.39 -4.62 8.68
CA ILE A 199 0.64 -4.60 7.41
C ILE A 199 0.98 -3.32 6.68
N ILE A 200 1.54 -3.41 5.47
CA ILE A 200 1.91 -2.25 4.65
C ILE A 200 0.94 -2.10 3.49
N GLU A 201 0.30 -0.94 3.40
CA GLU A 201 -0.60 -0.54 2.33
C GLU A 201 -0.09 0.76 1.69
N ASN A 202 0.63 0.62 0.57
CA ASN A 202 1.28 1.73 -0.14
C ASN A 202 2.23 2.52 0.78
N ASP A 203 1.88 3.78 1.07
CA ASP A 203 2.66 4.71 1.91
C ASP A 203 2.17 4.76 3.37
N ILE A 204 1.33 3.79 3.78
CA ILE A 204 0.88 3.63 5.17
C ILE A 204 1.24 2.22 5.65
N ALA A 205 1.56 2.08 6.93
CA ALA A 205 1.65 0.77 7.57
C ALA A 205 0.98 0.75 8.94
N TYR A 206 0.39 -0.38 9.28
CA TYR A 206 -0.22 -0.67 10.58
C TYR A 206 0.67 -1.67 11.30
N ASP A 207 1.16 -1.30 12.47
CA ASP A 207 2.07 -2.10 13.28
C ASP A 207 1.46 -2.26 14.67
N TYR A 208 1.29 -3.49 15.13
CA TYR A 208 0.77 -3.74 16.47
C TYR A 208 1.49 -4.92 17.11
N GLY A 209 1.56 -4.88 18.44
CA GLY A 209 2.23 -5.92 19.21
C GLY A 209 2.39 -5.53 20.66
N TYR A 210 3.50 -5.95 21.24
CA TYR A 210 3.80 -5.78 22.66
C TYR A 210 5.06 -4.95 22.88
N TYR A 211 5.11 -4.25 24.00
CA TYR A 211 6.31 -3.57 24.45
C TYR A 211 6.64 -3.95 25.88
N GLU A 212 7.92 -3.88 26.22
CA GLU A 212 8.44 -4.05 27.57
C GLU A 212 9.55 -3.04 27.85
N GLY A 213 9.71 -2.68 29.11
CA GLY A 213 10.74 -1.74 29.51
C GLY A 213 11.01 -1.74 31.01
N LYS A 214 12.08 -1.03 31.36
CA LYS A 214 12.54 -0.87 32.73
C LYS A 214 13.06 0.54 32.93
N THR A 215 12.59 1.20 33.99
CA THR A 215 12.99 2.55 34.36
C THR A 215 13.75 2.53 35.68
N LEU A 216 14.87 3.25 35.75
CA LEU A 216 15.51 3.66 37.00
C LEU A 216 14.88 4.98 37.45
N THR A 217 14.23 4.98 38.61
CA THR A 217 13.64 6.18 39.19
C THR A 217 14.68 7.05 39.89
N LYS A 218 14.30 8.29 40.21
CA LYS A 218 15.13 9.24 40.98
C LYS A 218 15.60 8.66 42.34
N ASP A 219 14.78 7.80 42.95
CA ASP A 219 15.09 7.12 44.22
C ASP A 219 15.96 5.86 44.03
N LYS A 220 16.53 5.66 42.84
CA LYS A 220 17.35 4.50 42.46
C LYS A 220 16.59 3.15 42.54
N ARG A 221 15.27 3.17 42.38
CA ARG A 221 14.46 1.95 42.26
C ARG A 221 14.28 1.58 40.79
N GLU A 222 14.39 0.29 40.49
CA GLU A 222 14.02 -0.24 39.17
C GLU A 222 12.54 -0.57 39.13
N VAL A 223 11.85 -0.12 38.09
CA VAL A 223 10.43 -0.42 37.85
C VAL A 223 10.30 -0.98 36.44
N SER A 224 9.81 -2.21 36.34
CA SER A 224 9.47 -2.85 35.07
C SER A 224 8.04 -2.48 34.65
N TRP A 225 7.83 -2.40 33.35
CA TRP A 225 6.54 -2.11 32.74
C TRP A 225 6.42 -2.83 31.40
N GLN A 226 5.18 -3.15 31.02
CA GLN A 226 4.87 -3.80 29.76
C GLN A 226 3.45 -3.45 29.31
N GLY A 227 3.19 -3.65 28.02
CA GLY A 227 1.91 -3.34 27.42
C GLY A 227 1.80 -3.80 25.98
N LYS A 228 0.75 -3.31 25.33
CA LYS A 228 0.48 -3.51 23.91
C LYS A 228 0.31 -2.16 23.22
N TYR A 229 0.58 -2.13 21.93
CA TYR A 229 0.58 -0.90 21.15
C TYR A 229 -0.06 -1.08 19.77
N VAL A 230 -0.42 0.06 19.17
CA VAL A 230 -0.66 0.21 17.73
C VAL A 230 0.10 1.46 17.27
N ILE A 231 0.89 1.31 16.21
CA ILE A 231 1.59 2.39 15.51
C ILE A 231 1.07 2.44 14.08
N ILE A 232 0.71 3.63 13.64
CA ILE A 232 0.47 3.94 12.23
C ILE A 232 1.71 4.62 11.69
N TRP A 233 2.35 3.99 10.72
CA TRP A 233 3.48 4.55 10.00
C TRP A 233 2.99 5.24 8.72
N LYS A 234 3.65 6.34 8.35
CA LYS A 234 3.44 7.03 7.08
C LYS A 234 4.78 7.23 6.39
N LYS A 235 4.82 6.96 5.09
CA LYS A 235 5.98 7.21 4.24
C LYS A 235 5.96 8.65 3.74
N ILE A 236 6.99 9.43 4.08
CA ILE A 236 7.16 10.83 3.67
C ILE A 236 8.55 10.95 3.05
N ASP A 237 8.66 11.45 1.82
CA ASP A 237 9.93 11.59 1.09
C ASP A 237 10.78 10.32 1.09
N ASN A 238 10.11 9.18 0.94
CA ASN A 238 10.67 7.82 0.97
C ASN A 238 11.19 7.32 2.34
N GLU A 239 10.93 8.05 3.43
CA GLU A 239 11.22 7.67 4.81
C GLU A 239 9.96 7.24 5.57
N TRP A 240 10.02 6.14 6.32
CA TRP A 240 8.93 5.69 7.19
C TRP A 240 9.01 6.41 8.54
N LYS A 241 7.94 7.15 8.88
CA LYS A 241 7.82 7.89 10.14
C LYS A 241 6.55 7.52 10.90
N ILE A 242 6.59 7.62 12.21
CA ILE A 242 5.46 7.38 13.10
C ILE A 242 4.46 8.53 12.95
N PHE A 243 3.24 8.21 12.51
CA PHE A 243 2.15 9.18 12.39
C PHE A 243 1.23 9.15 13.61
N LEU A 244 0.77 7.97 14.04
CA LEU A 244 -0.03 7.79 15.25
C LEU A 244 0.60 6.68 16.10
N ASP A 245 0.67 6.89 17.40
CA ASP A 245 1.27 5.93 18.34
C ASP A 245 0.44 5.87 19.63
N ILE A 246 -0.21 4.72 19.84
CA ILE A 246 -1.08 4.47 20.97
C ILE A 246 -0.66 3.19 21.67
N TRP A 247 -0.65 3.23 23.00
CA TRP A 247 -0.30 2.09 23.81
C TRP A 247 -1.08 2.06 25.11
N ASN A 248 -1.25 0.86 25.66
CA ASN A 248 -1.81 0.67 26.99
C ASN A 248 -1.12 -0.48 27.74
N ASN A 249 -1.19 -0.40 29.08
CA ASN A 249 -0.55 -1.38 29.94
C ASN A 249 -1.27 -2.73 29.85
N VAL A 250 -0.52 -3.81 30.04
CA VAL A 250 -1.05 -5.14 30.36
C VAL A 250 -0.52 -5.54 31.73
N SER A 251 -1.35 -6.19 32.55
CA SER A 251 -0.89 -6.73 33.83
C SER A 251 0.14 -7.83 33.58
N SER A 252 1.23 -7.83 34.34
CA SER A 252 1.98 -9.06 34.56
C SER A 252 1.09 -10.03 35.32
N GLU A 253 0.79 -11.18 34.73
CA GLU A 253 0.30 -12.34 35.50
C GLU A 253 1.33 -12.78 36.55
#